data_AF-A0A1R0H6Q5-F1
#
_entry.id   AF-A0A1R0H6Q5-F1
#
_cell.length_a   1.000
_cell.length_b   1.000
_cell.length_c   1.000
_cell.angle_alpha   90.00
_cell.angle_beta   90.00
_cell.angle_gamma   90.00
#
_symmetry.space_group_name_H-M   'P 1'
#
loop_
_entity.id
_entity.type
_entity.pdbx_description
1 polymer ?
#
loop_
_entity_poly.entity_id
_entity_poly.type
_entity_poly.pdbx_seq_one_letter_code
_entity_poly.pdbx_strand_id
1 'polypeptide(L)' 'MTFNVSGIKNSGKELEYYLHSARPDIVAHQETFLNKKSFRYRLPGYTCIEAKTDIAKD' A
#
# COMPACT_ATOMS: atom_id res chain seq x y z
N MET A 1 -7.46 2.89 -9.95
CA MET A 1 -6.90 4.14 -9.39
C MET A 1 -5.45 3.90 -8.95
N THR A 2 -4.55 4.88 -9.05
CA THR A 2 -3.11 4.66 -8.78
C THR A 2 -2.52 5.79 -7.93
N PHE A 3 -1.66 5.44 -6.97
CA PHE A 3 -0.99 6.41 -6.09
C PHE A 3 0.42 5.96 -5.76
N ASN A 4 1.36 6.90 -5.86
CA ASN A 4 2.63 6.77 -5.17
C ASN A 4 2.40 7.17 -3.70
N VAL A 5 2.68 6.24 -2.78
CA VAL A 5 2.47 6.46 -1.33
C VAL A 5 3.77 6.74 -0.58
N SER A 6 4.93 6.66 -1.24
CA SER A 6 6.28 6.88 -0.69
C SER A 6 6.46 6.35 0.74
N GLY A 7 6.07 5.09 0.96
CA GLY A 7 6.08 4.40 2.25
C GLY A 7 4.70 4.22 2.87
N ILE A 8 4.09 3.05 2.63
CA ILE A 8 2.69 2.79 3.00
C ILE A 8 2.43 2.73 4.52
N LYS A 9 3.47 2.53 5.34
CA LYS A 9 3.34 2.40 6.80
C LYS A 9 2.84 3.69 7.46
N ASN A 10 3.14 4.85 6.88
CA ASN A 10 2.78 6.15 7.46
C ASN A 10 1.46 6.71 6.89
N SER A 11 0.97 6.15 5.78
CA SER A 11 -0.15 6.71 5.02
C SER A 11 -1.52 6.13 5.38
N GLY A 12 -1.59 5.22 6.37
CA GLY A 12 -2.77 4.37 6.62
C GLY A 12 -4.10 5.13 6.79
N LYS A 13 -4.16 6.13 7.69
CA LYS A 13 -5.42 6.84 7.98
C LYS A 13 -5.91 7.69 6.82
N GLU A 14 -5.01 8.40 6.16
CA GLU A 14 -5.35 9.25 5.01
C GLU A 14 -5.80 8.40 3.82
N LEU A 15 -5.07 7.30 3.57
CA LEU A 15 -5.41 6.35 2.53
C LEU A 15 -6.77 5.69 2.78
N GLU A 16 -7.05 5.26 4.02
CA GLU A 16 -8.35 4.70 4.39
C GLU A 16 -9.50 5.70 4.18
N TYR A 17 -9.33 6.95 4.61
CA TYR A 17 -10.33 8.01 4.39
C TYR A 17 -10.63 8.21 2.90
N TYR A 18 -9.57 8.30 2.11
CA TYR A 18 -9.69 8.51 0.68
C TYR A 18 -10.37 7.32 -0.02
N LEU A 19 -9.98 6.09 0.32
CA LEU A 19 -10.57 4.88 -0.26
C LEU A 19 -12.02 4.67 0.15
N HIS A 20 -12.40 5.07 1.37
CA HIS A 20 -13.80 5.00 1.81
C HIS A 20 -14.70 5.96 1.01
N SER A 21 -14.18 7.13 0.63
CA SER A 21 -14.87 8.12 -0.19
C SER A 21 -14.93 7.69 -1.67
N ALA A 22 -13.79 7.35 -2.25
CA ALA A 22 -13.68 7.07 -3.68
C ALA A 22 -14.22 5.69 -4.10
N ARG A 23 -14.20 4.71 -3.18
CA ARG A 23 -14.65 3.32 -3.39
C ARG A 23 -14.18 2.69 -4.72
N PRO A 24 -12.88 2.74 -5.06
CA PRO A 24 -12.39 2.16 -6.32
C PRO A 24 -12.52 0.63 -6.32
N ASP A 25 -12.79 0.00 -7.47
CA ASP A 25 -12.75 -1.46 -7.59
C ASP A 25 -11.31 -2.02 -7.52
N ILE A 26 -10.36 -1.27 -8.08
CA ILE A 26 -8.94 -1.63 -8.14
C ILE A 26 -8.08 -0.42 -7.75
N VAL A 27 -7.15 -0.64 -6.83
CA VAL A 27 -6.14 0.34 -6.41
C VAL A 27 -4.73 -0.22 -6.60
N ALA A 28 -3.84 0.60 -7.17
CA ALA A 28 -2.42 0.30 -7.30
C ALA A 28 -1.61 1.29 -6.45
N HIS A 29 -0.66 0.78 -5.65
CA HIS A 29 0.24 1.59 -4.84
C HIS A 29 1.69 1.37 -5.25
N GLN A 30 2.39 2.46 -5.52
CA GLN A 30 3.83 2.47 -5.84
C GLN A 30 4.65 3.01 -4.67
N GLU A 31 5.94 2.67 -4.66
CA GLU A 31 6.89 3.05 -3.60
C GLU A 31 6.38 2.71 -2.19
N THR A 32 5.76 1.54 -2.03
CA THR A 32 5.22 1.10 -0.74
C THR A 32 6.30 0.87 0.32
N PHE A 33 7.56 0.68 -0.10
CA PHE A 33 8.73 0.34 0.72
C PHE A 33 8.51 -0.88 1.62
N LEU A 34 7.68 -1.82 1.16
CA LEU A 34 7.50 -3.11 1.81
C LEU A 34 8.69 -4.02 1.51
N ASN A 35 9.32 -4.52 2.57
CA ASN A 35 10.40 -5.52 2.49
C ASN A 35 9.93 -6.89 2.99
N LYS A 36 10.72 -7.95 2.75
CA LYS A 36 10.34 -9.32 3.14
C LYS A 36 10.14 -9.51 4.66
N LYS A 37 10.75 -8.64 5.48
CA LYS A 37 10.57 -8.61 6.95
C LYS A 37 9.28 -7.90 7.38
N SER A 38 8.65 -7.13 6.50
CA SER A 38 7.42 -6.41 6.82
C SER A 38 6.24 -7.37 6.85
N PHE A 39 5.34 -7.19 7.80
CA PHE A 39 4.06 -7.91 7.82
C PHE A 39 3.21 -7.59 6.60
N ARG A 40 2.21 -8.44 6.34
CA ARG A 40 1.23 -8.21 5.26
C ARG A 40 0.43 -6.94 5.57
N TYR A 41 0.35 -6.04 4.60
CA TYR A 41 -0.47 -4.84 4.69
C TYR A 41 -1.93 -5.21 4.40
N ARG A 42 -2.81 -4.94 5.36
CA ARG A 42 -4.25 -5.23 5.21
C ARG A 42 -4.99 -3.93 4.95
N LEU A 43 -5.72 -3.90 3.85
CA LEU A 43 -6.65 -2.84 3.54
C LEU A 43 -8.07 -3.40 3.67
N PRO A 44 -8.87 -2.96 4.66
CA PRO A 44 -10.22 -3.48 4.88
C PRO A 44 -11.10 -3.37 3.63
N GLY A 45 -11.80 -4.45 3.29
CA GLY A 45 -12.68 -4.51 2.10
C GLY A 45 -11.96 -4.85 0.78
N TYR A 46 -10.63 -4.98 0.79
CA TYR A 46 -9.85 -5.29 -0.40
C TYR A 46 -9.04 -6.57 -0.24
N THR A 47 -8.87 -7.29 -1.35
CA THR A 47 -7.86 -8.34 -1.43
C THR A 47 -6.52 -7.71 -1.79
N CYS A 48 -5.56 -7.74 -0.86
CA CYS A 48 -4.22 -7.20 -1.08
C CYS A 48 -3.27 -8.23 -1.72
N ILE A 49 -2.68 -7.87 -2.87
CA ILE A 49 -1.54 -8.55 -3.47
C ILE A 49 -0.32 -7.64 -3.31
N GLU A 50 0.78 -8.18 -2.78
CA GLU A 50 1.97 -7.40 -2.43
C GLU A 50 3.20 -7.92 -3.17
N ALA A 51 3.99 -7.02 -3.75
CA ALA A 51 5.34 -7.29 -4.19
C ALA A 51 6.31 -6.71 -3.16
N LYS A 52 7.08 -7.57 -2.50
CA LYS A 52 8.07 -7.19 -1.48
C LYS A 52 9.46 -7.35 -2.06
N THR A 53 10.30 -6.34 -1.86
CA THR A 53 11.71 -6.42 -2.24
C THR A 53 12.59 -6.07 -1.04
N ASP A 54 13.72 -6.75 -0.91
CA ASP A 54 14.77 -6.26 -0.04
C ASP A 54 15.44 -5.14 -0.83
N ILE A 55 15.37 -3.90 -0.35
CA ILE A 55 16.16 -2.83 -0.93
C ILE A 55 17.62 -3.21 -0.66
N ALA A 56 18.28 -3.80 -1.66
CA ALA A 56 19.72 -3.91 -1.66
C ALA A 56 20.24 -2.47 -1.60
N LYS A 57 20.96 -2.14 -0.54
CA LYS A 57 21.88 -1.01 -0.61
C LYS A 57 22.96 -1.45 -1.59
N ASP A 58 22.90 -0.92 -2.80
CA ASP A 58 24.10 -0.82 -3.65
C ASP A 58 25.08 0.17 -3.01
#